data_AF-A0AB39NFD7-F1
#
_entry.id   AF-A0AB39NFD7-F1
#
_cell.length_a   1.000
_cell.length_b   1.000
_cell.length_c   1.000
_cell.angle_alpha   90.00
_cell.angle_beta   90.00
_cell.angle_gamma   90.00
#
_symmetry.space_group_name_H-M   'P 1'
#
loop_
_entity.id
_entity.type
_entity.pdbx_description
1 polymer ?
#
loop_
_entity_poly.entity_id
_entity_poly.type
_entity_poly.pdbx_seq_one_letter_code
_entity_poly.pdbx_strand_id
1 'polypeptide(L)'
;MLAADRPLTLVDEHARAWSPQTARTRFREGLTGPTAGVAAGHTQVNLISVPADWAYDMLLFCQRNPKPCPVLDVTDAGSWTTVLADGADLRTDLPRYRVWRDGELVDEPTDVRAHWRDDLVSFLIGCSFTFEWALAEAGVPIRHVEQGRNVPMYVTSRQCRPAGRLHGPMVVSMRPVPPEHVAAALRETGLLPAVHGSPVHCGDPSALGIADLGRPDFGDPVEAEPDDIPLFWACGVTPQAAVMASRPPFAITHAPGQMFLTDARDQQYRIA
;
A
#
# COMPACT_ATOMS: atom_id res chain seq x y z
N MET A 1 33.84 -10.78 -6.84
CA MET A 1 33.98 -9.71 -5.83
C MET A 1 32.59 -9.14 -5.63
N LEU A 2 31.92 -9.60 -4.58
CA LEU A 2 30.50 -9.36 -4.30
C LEU A 2 30.31 -7.87 -3.99
N ALA A 3 29.54 -7.18 -4.82
CA ALA A 3 29.04 -5.86 -4.47
C ALA A 3 28.09 -6.05 -3.28
N ALA A 4 28.42 -5.46 -2.15
CA ALA A 4 27.55 -5.47 -0.98
C ALA A 4 26.19 -4.87 -1.35
N ASP A 5 25.11 -5.62 -1.09
CA ASP A 5 23.73 -5.19 -1.27
C ASP A 5 23.51 -3.90 -0.48
N ARG A 6 23.47 -2.79 -1.21
CA ARG A 6 22.98 -1.52 -0.68
C ARG A 6 21.44 -1.59 -0.67
N PRO A 7 20.78 -1.03 0.34
CA PRO A 7 19.33 -0.84 0.30
C PRO A 7 18.93 -0.12 -1.00
N LEU A 8 17.72 -0.35 -1.51
CA LEU A 8 17.11 0.48 -2.55
C LEU A 8 16.95 1.92 -2.03
N THR A 9 18.04 2.67 -1.94
CA THR A 9 18.02 4.12 -1.71
C THR A 9 17.62 4.74 -3.02
N LEU A 10 16.37 5.20 -3.12
CA LEU A 10 15.83 6.02 -4.20
C LEU A 10 16.33 5.61 -5.58
N VAL A 11 15.76 4.51 -6.08
CA VAL A 11 15.75 4.13 -7.49
C VAL A 11 17.18 3.98 -8.05
N ASP A 12 17.73 2.76 -8.01
CA ASP A 12 18.67 2.36 -9.07
C ASP A 12 18.01 2.82 -10.38
N GLU A 13 18.63 3.72 -11.15
CA GLU A 13 17.97 4.39 -12.29
C GLU A 13 17.31 3.37 -13.24
N HIS A 14 17.81 2.14 -13.23
CA HIS A 14 17.34 1.00 -14.00
C HIS A 14 16.15 0.25 -13.38
N ALA A 15 15.86 0.38 -12.08
CA ALA A 15 14.76 -0.31 -11.39
C ALA A 15 13.38 0.07 -11.95
N ARG A 16 13.24 1.28 -12.47
CA ARG A 16 12.06 1.71 -13.24
C ARG A 16 11.80 0.84 -14.46
N ALA A 17 12.88 0.38 -15.11
CA ALA A 17 12.83 -0.41 -16.35
C ALA A 17 12.81 -1.93 -16.10
N TRP A 18 12.88 -2.40 -14.86
CA TRP A 18 12.79 -3.83 -14.56
C TRP A 18 11.42 -4.39 -14.95
N SER A 19 11.38 -5.66 -15.38
CA SER A 19 10.12 -6.40 -15.39
C SER A 19 9.68 -6.71 -13.95
N PRO A 20 8.36 -6.86 -13.69
CA PRO A 20 7.87 -7.29 -12.38
C PRO A 20 8.53 -8.59 -11.90
N GLN A 21 8.69 -9.57 -12.79
CA GLN A 21 9.38 -10.82 -12.49
C GLN A 21 10.83 -10.60 -12.05
N THR A 22 11.58 -9.70 -12.70
CA THR A 22 12.96 -9.37 -12.32
C THR A 22 13.00 -8.75 -10.92
N ALA A 23 12.08 -7.83 -10.64
CA ALA A 23 11.98 -7.19 -9.33
C ALA A 23 11.68 -8.23 -8.23
N ARG A 24 10.67 -9.09 -8.44
CA ARG A 24 10.31 -10.16 -7.50
C ARG A 24 11.48 -11.12 -7.23
N THR A 25 12.22 -11.53 -8.26
CA THR A 25 13.41 -12.37 -8.10
C THR A 25 14.46 -11.70 -7.22
N ARG A 26 14.72 -10.40 -7.42
CA ARG A 26 15.68 -9.66 -6.58
C ARG A 26 15.21 -9.54 -5.13
N PHE A 27 13.92 -9.31 -4.89
CA PHE A 27 13.36 -9.29 -3.53
C PHE A 27 13.52 -10.65 -2.84
N ARG A 28 13.24 -11.74 -3.57
CA ARG A 28 13.46 -13.11 -3.11
C ARG A 28 14.92 -13.41 -2.77
N GLU A 29 15.87 -12.77 -3.46
CA GLU A 29 17.31 -12.87 -3.19
C GLU A 29 17.77 -11.98 -2.02
N GLY A 30 16.88 -11.15 -1.45
CA GLY A 30 17.14 -10.33 -0.27
C GLY A 30 17.22 -8.83 -0.51
N LEU A 31 17.00 -8.35 -1.74
CA LEU A 31 16.93 -6.92 -2.01
C LEU A 31 15.76 -6.29 -1.24
N THR A 32 16.06 -5.25 -0.47
CA THR A 32 15.09 -4.57 0.40
C THR A 32 15.06 -3.06 0.15
N GLY A 33 13.96 -2.43 0.53
CA GLY A 33 13.73 -0.98 0.39
C GLY A 33 12.45 -0.65 -0.39
N PRO A 34 12.15 0.65 -0.58
CA PRO A 34 10.89 1.09 -1.17
C PRO A 34 10.66 0.57 -2.59
N THR A 35 9.42 0.19 -2.91
CA THR A 35 9.01 -0.28 -4.24
C THR A 35 8.45 0.82 -5.13
N ALA A 36 8.33 2.05 -4.61
CA ALA A 36 7.87 3.21 -5.39
C ALA A 36 8.73 3.38 -6.66
N GLY A 37 8.06 3.39 -7.82
CA GLY A 37 8.72 3.53 -9.13
C GLY A 37 9.44 2.28 -9.65
N VAL A 38 9.49 1.16 -8.92
CA VAL A 38 10.04 -0.10 -9.45
C VAL A 38 9.07 -0.73 -10.45
N ALA A 39 9.59 -1.22 -11.58
CA ALA A 39 8.82 -1.80 -12.70
C ALA A 39 7.64 -0.91 -13.16
N ALA A 40 7.96 0.32 -13.58
CA ALA A 40 6.99 1.37 -13.88
C ALA A 40 5.86 0.90 -14.81
N GLY A 41 4.62 1.32 -14.51
CA GLY A 41 3.41 0.96 -15.26
C GLY A 41 2.81 -0.40 -14.91
N HIS A 42 3.30 -1.06 -13.85
CA HIS A 42 2.73 -2.29 -13.30
C HIS A 42 2.16 -2.06 -11.91
N THR A 43 1.07 -2.76 -11.64
CA THR A 43 0.31 -2.58 -10.41
C THR A 43 1.06 -3.17 -9.23
N GLN A 44 1.12 -2.39 -8.16
CA GLN A 44 1.62 -2.83 -6.87
C GLN A 44 0.45 -3.04 -5.92
N VAL A 45 0.54 -4.06 -5.08
CA VAL A 45 -0.52 -4.39 -4.13
C VAL A 45 0.04 -4.53 -2.72
N ASN A 46 -0.78 -4.07 -1.79
CA ASN A 46 -0.63 -4.33 -0.37
C ASN A 46 -0.96 -5.80 -0.10
N LEU A 47 -0.23 -6.43 0.80
CA LEU A 47 -0.51 -7.78 1.30
C LEU A 47 -1.07 -7.72 2.72
N ILE A 48 -2.11 -8.50 2.98
CA ILE A 48 -2.52 -8.95 4.31
C ILE A 48 -2.94 -10.42 4.29
N SER A 49 -2.31 -11.24 5.11
CA SER A 49 -2.62 -12.66 5.29
C SER A 49 -3.10 -12.90 6.71
N VAL A 50 -4.26 -13.54 6.84
CA VAL A 50 -4.90 -13.85 8.13
C VAL A 50 -5.28 -15.34 8.18
N PRO A 51 -5.38 -15.95 9.38
CA PRO A 51 -5.93 -17.29 9.53
C PRO A 51 -7.32 -17.43 8.86
N ALA A 52 -7.64 -18.61 8.35
CA ALA A 52 -8.86 -18.89 7.61
C ALA A 52 -10.14 -18.57 8.41
N ASP A 53 -10.10 -18.75 9.73
CA ASP A 53 -11.22 -18.40 10.61
C ASP A 53 -11.45 -16.87 10.70
N TRP A 54 -10.45 -16.04 10.38
CA TRP A 54 -10.55 -14.58 10.26
C TRP A 54 -10.79 -14.09 8.82
N ALA A 55 -10.61 -14.95 7.82
CA ALA A 55 -10.70 -14.56 6.41
C ALA A 55 -12.08 -14.02 6.02
N TYR A 56 -13.16 -14.59 6.56
CA TYR A 56 -14.52 -14.07 6.31
C TYR A 56 -14.69 -12.63 6.82
N ASP A 57 -14.24 -12.35 8.05
CA ASP A 57 -14.32 -11.02 8.63
C ASP A 57 -13.49 -10.03 7.81
N MET A 58 -12.30 -10.44 7.35
CA MET A 58 -11.44 -9.63 6.48
C MET A 58 -12.10 -9.33 5.14
N LEU A 59 -12.65 -10.34 4.47
CA LEU A 59 -13.35 -10.17 3.20
C LEU A 59 -14.54 -9.23 3.34
N LEU A 60 -15.36 -9.40 4.39
CA LEU A 60 -16.50 -8.53 4.67
C LEU A 60 -16.04 -7.11 5.05
N PHE A 61 -14.93 -6.97 5.77
CA PHE A 61 -14.34 -5.68 6.11
C PHE A 61 -13.92 -4.95 4.84
N CYS A 62 -13.22 -5.62 3.91
CA CYS A 62 -12.84 -5.05 2.63
C CYS A 62 -14.05 -4.67 1.78
N GLN A 63 -15.05 -5.54 1.69
CA GLN A 63 -16.30 -5.29 0.97
C GLN A 63 -17.06 -4.07 1.51
N ARG A 64 -17.07 -3.88 2.83
CA ARG A 64 -17.71 -2.73 3.49
C ARG A 64 -16.91 -1.44 3.36
N ASN A 65 -15.60 -1.55 3.12
CA ASN A 65 -14.67 -0.43 3.07
C ASN A 65 -13.83 -0.46 1.77
N PRO A 66 -14.47 -0.40 0.59
CA PRO A 66 -13.78 -0.64 -0.68
C PRO A 66 -12.77 0.45 -1.06
N LYS A 67 -12.91 1.68 -0.54
CA LYS A 67 -11.93 2.76 -0.78
C LYS A 67 -10.57 2.48 -0.11
N PRO A 68 -10.49 2.21 1.21
CA PRO A 68 -9.23 1.84 1.85
C PRO A 68 -8.79 0.39 1.58
N CYS A 69 -9.71 -0.49 1.20
CA CYS A 69 -9.44 -1.92 1.04
C CYS A 69 -9.96 -2.49 -0.30
N PRO A 70 -9.55 -1.95 -1.46
CA PRO A 70 -9.97 -2.51 -2.75
C PRO A 70 -9.24 -3.84 -3.01
N VAL A 71 -9.95 -4.96 -2.90
CA VAL A 71 -9.35 -6.29 -3.09
C VAL A 71 -9.23 -6.62 -4.58
N LEU A 72 -8.03 -7.01 -5.01
CA LEU A 72 -7.73 -7.45 -6.38
C LEU A 72 -7.67 -8.98 -6.49
N ASP A 73 -7.18 -9.65 -5.44
CA ASP A 73 -7.13 -11.11 -5.38
C ASP A 73 -7.23 -11.62 -3.93
N VAL A 74 -7.75 -12.83 -3.79
CA VAL A 74 -7.82 -13.55 -2.51
C VAL A 74 -7.38 -14.99 -2.77
N THR A 75 -6.37 -15.45 -2.02
CA THR A 75 -5.85 -16.81 -2.19
C THR A 75 -6.74 -17.84 -1.51
N ASP A 76 -6.67 -19.09 -1.95
CA ASP A 76 -7.13 -20.21 -1.13
C ASP A 76 -6.31 -20.29 0.17
N ALA A 77 -6.89 -20.92 1.20
CA ALA A 77 -6.20 -21.13 2.48
C ALA A 77 -4.93 -21.97 2.29
N GLY A 78 -3.82 -21.51 2.87
CA GLY A 78 -2.50 -22.12 2.77
C GLY A 78 -1.78 -21.84 1.47
N SER A 79 -2.45 -21.32 0.44
CA SER A 79 -1.80 -20.95 -0.81
C SER A 79 -0.92 -19.71 -0.63
N TRP A 80 0.21 -19.71 -1.33
CA TRP A 80 1.16 -18.60 -1.42
C TRP A 80 1.29 -18.07 -2.85
N THR A 81 0.45 -18.55 -3.77
CA THR A 81 0.41 -18.10 -5.16
C THR A 81 -0.76 -17.15 -5.39
N THR A 82 -0.66 -16.30 -6.40
CA THR A 82 -1.71 -15.35 -6.80
C THR A 82 -1.85 -15.36 -8.32
N VAL A 83 -3.06 -15.14 -8.81
CA VAL A 83 -3.30 -14.99 -10.26
C VAL A 83 -2.77 -13.68 -10.81
N LEU A 84 -2.43 -12.71 -9.94
CA LEU A 84 -1.90 -11.42 -10.35
C LEU A 84 -0.44 -11.48 -10.83
N ALA A 85 0.25 -12.59 -10.57
CA ALA A 85 1.65 -12.76 -10.96
C ALA A 85 2.02 -14.24 -11.11
N ASP A 86 2.24 -14.69 -12.34
CA ASP A 86 2.56 -16.09 -12.59
C ASP A 86 3.95 -16.44 -12.05
N GLY A 87 4.07 -17.63 -11.45
CA GLY A 87 5.29 -18.10 -10.79
C GLY A 87 5.77 -17.29 -9.58
N ALA A 88 4.95 -16.39 -9.04
CA ALA A 88 5.27 -15.64 -7.84
C ALA A 88 5.07 -16.45 -6.55
N ASP A 89 5.85 -16.10 -5.52
CA ASP A 89 5.75 -16.65 -4.18
C ASP A 89 5.57 -15.52 -3.16
N LEU A 90 4.33 -15.38 -2.64
CA LEU A 90 3.96 -14.33 -1.69
C LEU A 90 4.73 -14.40 -0.37
N ARG A 91 5.49 -15.47 -0.11
CA ARG A 91 6.30 -15.61 1.11
C ARG A 91 7.67 -14.94 1.00
N THR A 92 8.11 -14.65 -0.23
CA THR A 92 9.48 -14.20 -0.50
C THR A 92 9.59 -13.04 -1.48
N ASP A 93 8.54 -12.77 -2.26
CA ASP A 93 8.61 -11.83 -3.40
C ASP A 93 8.26 -10.37 -3.04
N LEU A 94 8.24 -10.05 -1.75
CA LEU A 94 8.14 -8.68 -1.24
C LEU A 94 9.47 -8.30 -0.58
N PRO A 95 9.89 -7.02 -0.65
CA PRO A 95 11.15 -6.61 -0.07
C PRO A 95 11.18 -6.65 1.47
N ARG A 96 10.01 -6.56 2.13
CA ARG A 96 9.86 -6.74 3.58
C ARG A 96 8.41 -6.99 4.00
N TYR A 97 8.27 -7.77 5.06
CA TYR A 97 7.00 -8.12 5.69
C TYR A 97 6.93 -7.55 7.11
N ARG A 98 5.74 -7.63 7.69
CA ARG A 98 5.45 -7.44 9.10
C ARG A 98 4.67 -8.64 9.61
N VAL A 99 5.13 -9.22 10.72
CA VAL A 99 4.44 -10.33 11.38
C VAL A 99 3.78 -9.79 12.64
N TRP A 100 2.50 -10.08 12.78
CA TRP A 100 1.66 -9.57 13.86
C TRP A 100 1.16 -10.73 14.72
N ARG A 101 1.16 -10.55 16.04
CA ARG A 101 0.54 -11.46 17.01
C ARG A 101 -0.29 -10.67 18.00
N ASP A 102 -1.54 -11.04 18.17
CA ASP A 102 -2.49 -10.37 19.07
C ASP A 102 -2.55 -8.83 18.87
N GLY A 103 -2.41 -8.39 17.62
CA GLY A 103 -2.38 -6.98 17.20
C GLY A 103 -1.04 -6.26 17.36
N GLU A 104 0.00 -6.93 17.87
CA GLU A 104 1.33 -6.37 18.12
C GLU A 104 2.32 -6.82 17.03
N LEU A 105 3.17 -5.88 16.58
CA LEU A 105 4.23 -6.16 15.61
C LEU A 105 5.35 -6.93 16.31
N VAL A 106 5.63 -8.16 15.87
CA VAL A 106 6.62 -9.04 16.52
C VAL A 106 7.87 -9.31 15.68
N ASP A 107 7.81 -9.10 14.37
CA ASP A 107 8.95 -9.30 13.45
C ASP A 107 8.76 -8.51 12.15
N GLU A 108 9.86 -8.18 11.47
CA GLU A 108 9.86 -7.50 10.17
C GLU A 108 10.83 -8.17 9.18
N PRO A 109 10.61 -9.45 8.80
CA PRO A 109 11.58 -10.19 7.99
C PRO A 109 11.47 -9.84 6.50
N THR A 110 12.46 -10.24 5.72
CA THR A 110 12.42 -10.21 4.23
C THR A 110 11.88 -11.51 3.63
N ASP A 111 11.56 -12.49 4.47
CA ASP A 111 11.07 -13.82 4.12
C ASP A 111 10.13 -14.30 5.24
N VAL A 112 8.95 -14.80 4.88
CA VAL A 112 7.96 -15.28 5.87
C VAL A 112 7.66 -16.77 5.75
N ARG A 113 8.48 -17.57 5.05
CA ARG A 113 8.27 -19.02 4.93
C ARG A 113 8.20 -19.73 6.28
N ALA A 114 9.01 -19.29 7.24
CA ALA A 114 8.99 -19.83 8.61
C ALA A 114 7.75 -19.43 9.42
N HIS A 115 7.08 -18.34 9.02
CA HIS A 115 5.86 -17.82 9.66
C HIS A 115 4.58 -18.24 8.91
N TRP A 116 4.71 -18.77 7.69
CA TRP A 116 3.57 -19.11 6.84
C TRP A 116 2.88 -20.38 7.33
N ARG A 117 1.57 -20.28 7.60
CA ARG A 117 0.74 -21.41 8.04
C ARG A 117 -0.09 -21.94 6.88
N ASP A 118 -0.52 -23.19 6.99
CA ASP A 118 -1.38 -23.89 6.03
C ASP A 118 -2.84 -23.38 6.03
N ASP A 119 -3.21 -22.56 7.00
CA ASP A 119 -4.54 -21.95 7.12
C ASP A 119 -4.57 -20.46 6.75
N LEU A 120 -3.47 -19.87 6.26
CA LEU A 120 -3.47 -18.45 5.91
C LEU A 120 -4.21 -18.19 4.60
N VAL A 121 -5.11 -17.20 4.62
CA VAL A 121 -5.74 -16.62 3.43
C VAL A 121 -5.13 -15.25 3.21
N SER A 122 -4.61 -15.01 2.01
CA SER A 122 -3.95 -13.76 1.65
C SER A 122 -4.85 -12.89 0.78
N PHE A 123 -4.95 -11.62 1.12
CA PHE A 123 -5.68 -10.59 0.38
C PHE A 123 -4.67 -9.64 -0.24
N LEU A 124 -4.76 -9.50 -1.56
CA LEU A 124 -3.98 -8.52 -2.32
C LEU A 124 -4.84 -7.30 -2.58
N ILE A 125 -4.46 -6.19 -1.97
CA ILE A 125 -5.26 -4.96 -1.89
C ILE A 125 -4.59 -3.87 -2.72
N GLY A 126 -5.35 -3.22 -3.59
CA GLY A 126 -4.89 -2.18 -4.50
C GLY A 126 -4.17 -1.04 -3.77
N CYS A 127 -3.16 -0.47 -4.41
CA CYS A 127 -2.29 0.53 -3.80
C CYS A 127 -2.34 1.87 -4.52
N SER A 128 -2.19 2.95 -3.74
CA SER A 128 -2.07 4.33 -4.21
C SER A 128 -0.93 4.58 -5.19
N PHE A 129 0.15 3.81 -5.11
CA PHE A 129 1.31 4.02 -5.99
C PHE A 129 0.96 3.79 -7.47
N THR A 130 -0.12 3.04 -7.72
CA THR A 130 -0.70 2.83 -9.04
C THR A 130 -1.37 4.07 -9.64
N PHE A 131 -1.52 5.21 -8.96
CA PHE A 131 -1.98 6.45 -9.63
C PHE A 131 -0.92 7.54 -9.73
N GLU A 132 0.27 7.36 -9.17
CA GLU A 132 1.30 8.41 -9.21
C GLU A 132 1.72 8.70 -10.66
N TRP A 133 1.69 7.70 -11.54
CA TRP A 133 1.86 7.91 -12.98
C TRP A 133 0.74 8.78 -13.56
N ALA A 134 -0.52 8.56 -13.17
CA ALA A 134 -1.66 9.30 -13.72
C ALA A 134 -1.66 10.76 -13.24
N LEU A 135 -1.24 11.00 -12.00
CA LEU A 135 -1.02 12.35 -11.48
C LEU A 135 0.14 13.04 -12.21
N ALA A 136 1.28 12.35 -12.39
CA ALA A 136 2.43 12.89 -13.08
C ALA A 136 2.14 13.19 -14.56
N GLU A 137 1.43 12.31 -15.28
CA GLU A 137 1.01 12.54 -16.67
C GLU A 137 0.06 13.74 -16.82
N ALA A 138 -0.78 13.99 -15.80
CA ALA A 138 -1.63 15.17 -15.74
C ALA A 138 -0.92 16.43 -15.22
N GLY A 139 0.40 16.36 -15.01
CA GLY A 139 1.22 17.47 -14.53
C GLY A 139 1.02 17.83 -13.06
N VAL A 140 0.37 16.97 -12.27
CA VAL A 140 0.20 17.18 -10.82
C VAL A 140 1.53 16.86 -10.12
N PRO A 141 2.15 17.81 -9.41
CA PRO A 141 3.41 17.57 -8.73
C PRO A 141 3.22 16.55 -7.58
N ILE A 142 4.25 15.75 -7.34
CA ILE A 142 4.23 14.69 -6.32
C ILE A 142 5.39 14.95 -5.36
N ARG A 143 5.13 15.81 -4.37
CA ARG A 143 6.14 16.39 -3.48
C ARG A 143 7.04 15.34 -2.80
N HIS A 144 6.48 14.22 -2.33
CA HIS A 144 7.29 13.17 -1.69
C HIS A 144 8.25 12.50 -2.69
N VAL A 145 7.85 12.34 -3.95
CA VAL A 145 8.73 11.80 -5.00
C VAL A 145 9.83 12.81 -5.33
N GLU A 146 9.48 14.09 -5.49
CA GLU A 146 10.43 15.18 -5.75
C GLU A 146 11.48 15.31 -4.63
N GLN A 147 11.07 15.06 -3.39
CA GLN A 147 11.93 15.14 -2.20
C GLN A 147 12.61 13.82 -1.83
N GLY A 148 12.37 12.73 -2.56
CA GLY A 148 12.92 11.41 -2.25
C GLY A 148 12.48 10.85 -0.90
N ARG A 149 11.22 11.11 -0.51
CA ARG A 149 10.61 10.74 0.76
C ARG A 149 9.49 9.70 0.57
N ASN A 150 9.23 8.88 1.58
CA ASN A 150 8.03 8.05 1.58
C ASN A 150 6.80 8.92 1.82
N VAL A 151 5.70 8.63 1.12
CA VAL A 151 4.46 9.40 1.27
C VAL A 151 4.01 9.43 2.73
N PRO A 152 3.64 10.59 3.30
CA PRO A 152 3.16 10.69 4.66
C PRO A 152 1.78 10.07 4.77
N MET A 153 1.58 9.24 5.79
CA MET A 153 0.32 8.59 6.08
C MET A 153 -0.11 8.85 7.52
N TYR A 154 -1.41 8.97 7.72
CA TYR A 154 -2.00 9.37 9.00
C TYR A 154 -3.15 8.44 9.38
N VAL A 155 -3.17 8.04 10.64
CA VAL A 155 -4.30 7.37 11.28
C VAL A 155 -5.36 8.44 11.56
N THR A 156 -6.53 8.30 10.96
CA THR A 156 -7.60 9.29 11.11
C THR A 156 -8.53 8.97 12.28
N SER A 157 -9.30 9.96 12.71
CA SER A 157 -10.44 9.75 13.62
C SER A 157 -11.65 9.09 12.93
N ARG A 158 -11.68 9.01 11.59
CA ARG A 158 -12.77 8.37 10.84
C ARG A 158 -12.65 6.86 10.91
N GLN A 159 -13.66 6.21 11.49
CA GLN A 159 -13.70 4.74 11.59
C GLN A 159 -14.15 4.10 10.29
N CYS A 160 -13.53 2.98 9.95
CA CYS A 160 -14.07 2.06 8.95
C CYS A 160 -15.39 1.44 9.46
N ARG A 161 -16.25 1.04 8.53
CA ARG A 161 -17.44 0.26 8.87
C ARG A 161 -16.99 -1.12 9.37
N PRO A 162 -17.30 -1.51 10.62
CA PRO A 162 -16.80 -2.77 11.17
C PRO A 162 -17.39 -3.99 10.46
N ALA A 163 -16.73 -5.13 10.57
CA ALA A 163 -17.16 -6.41 10.01
C ALA A 163 -16.71 -7.58 10.91
N GLY A 164 -17.68 -8.26 11.52
CA GLY A 164 -17.38 -9.32 12.49
C GLY A 164 -16.51 -8.78 13.63
N ARG A 165 -15.35 -9.42 13.84
CA ARG A 165 -14.36 -8.99 14.84
C ARG A 165 -13.51 -7.81 14.39
N LEU A 166 -13.48 -7.49 13.09
CA LEU A 166 -12.62 -6.43 12.55
C LEU A 166 -13.25 -5.05 12.66
N HIS A 167 -12.48 -4.13 13.24
CA HIS A 167 -12.74 -2.71 13.34
C HIS A 167 -11.43 -1.92 13.33
N GLY A 168 -11.49 -0.63 13.03
CA GLY A 168 -10.31 0.23 13.09
C GLY A 168 -10.51 1.56 12.37
N PRO A 169 -9.59 2.52 12.62
CA PRO A 169 -9.57 3.79 11.92
C PRO A 169 -9.16 3.59 10.45
N MET A 170 -9.69 4.46 9.58
CA MET A 170 -9.15 4.61 8.23
C MET A 170 -7.78 5.29 8.31
N VAL A 171 -6.81 4.76 7.59
CA VAL A 171 -5.52 5.41 7.36
C VAL A 171 -5.59 6.13 6.02
N VAL A 172 -5.02 7.33 5.96
CA VAL A 172 -4.94 8.14 4.73
C VAL A 172 -3.51 8.42 4.34
N SER A 173 -3.23 8.49 3.04
CA SER A 173 -2.00 9.10 2.52
C SER A 173 -2.29 10.54 2.10
N MET A 174 -1.37 11.46 2.37
CA MET A 174 -1.54 12.88 2.06
C MET A 174 -0.56 13.32 0.98
N ARG A 175 -1.05 14.09 0.00
CA ARG A 175 -0.20 14.80 -0.97
C ARG A 175 -0.60 16.28 -0.98
N PRO A 176 0.35 17.21 -0.81
CA PRO A 176 0.12 18.62 -1.10
C PRO A 176 -0.05 18.80 -2.60
N VAL A 177 -1.12 19.47 -3.03
CA VAL A 177 -1.44 19.67 -4.46
C VAL A 177 -1.75 21.14 -4.72
N PRO A 178 -1.09 21.78 -5.70
CA PRO A 178 -1.39 23.17 -6.06
C PRO A 178 -2.86 23.35 -6.46
N PRO A 179 -3.50 24.49 -6.15
CA PRO A 179 -4.92 24.71 -6.39
C PRO A 179 -5.36 24.45 -7.84
N GLU A 180 -4.55 24.85 -8.82
CA GLU A 180 -4.77 24.66 -10.25
C GLU A 180 -4.76 23.19 -10.68
N HIS A 181 -4.12 22.32 -9.91
CA HIS A 181 -3.98 20.89 -10.19
C HIS A 181 -5.00 20.02 -9.43
N VAL A 182 -5.74 20.56 -8.46
CA VAL A 182 -6.72 19.80 -7.66
C VAL A 182 -7.79 19.12 -8.52
N ALA A 183 -8.35 19.84 -9.50
CA ALA A 183 -9.37 19.28 -10.39
C ALA A 183 -8.83 18.11 -11.22
N ALA A 184 -7.59 18.20 -11.69
CA ALA A 184 -6.92 17.11 -12.38
C ALA A 184 -6.69 15.93 -11.43
N ALA A 185 -6.16 16.17 -10.23
CA ALA A 185 -5.92 15.12 -9.24
C ALA A 185 -7.20 14.34 -8.88
N LEU A 186 -8.32 15.05 -8.67
CA LEU A 186 -9.62 14.44 -8.41
C LEU A 186 -10.10 13.57 -9.57
N ARG A 187 -10.01 14.08 -10.80
CA ARG A 187 -10.45 13.38 -12.01
C ARG A 187 -9.61 12.13 -12.26
N GLU A 188 -8.28 12.27 -12.34
CA GLU A 188 -7.40 11.17 -12.72
C GLU A 188 -7.43 10.03 -11.70
N THR A 189 -7.46 10.34 -10.41
CA THR A 189 -7.55 9.31 -9.36
C THR A 189 -8.96 8.72 -9.25
N GLY A 190 -9.99 9.48 -9.59
CA GLY A 190 -11.38 9.01 -9.67
C GLY A 190 -11.61 7.93 -10.73
N LEU A 191 -10.79 7.89 -11.78
CA LEU A 191 -10.84 6.88 -12.84
C LEU A 191 -10.21 5.54 -12.44
N LEU A 192 -9.69 5.41 -11.22
CA LEU A 192 -8.99 4.21 -10.73
C LEU A 192 -9.66 3.65 -9.45
N PRO A 193 -10.98 3.39 -9.43
CA PRO A 193 -11.70 3.00 -8.21
C PRO A 193 -11.26 1.65 -7.65
N ALA A 194 -10.71 0.76 -8.49
CA ALA A 194 -10.26 -0.57 -8.08
C ALA A 194 -8.86 -0.58 -7.44
N VAL A 195 -8.13 0.54 -7.46
CA VAL A 195 -6.74 0.61 -6.95
C VAL A 195 -6.45 1.84 -6.10
N HIS A 196 -7.38 2.81 -6.01
CA HIS A 196 -7.50 3.69 -4.85
C HIS A 196 -8.76 4.57 -4.86
N GLY A 197 -9.11 5.05 -6.05
CA GLY A 197 -10.17 6.02 -6.27
C GLY A 197 -9.80 7.46 -5.87
N SER A 198 -10.81 8.32 -5.87
CA SER A 198 -10.71 9.74 -5.53
C SER A 198 -10.36 9.98 -4.06
N PRO A 199 -9.79 11.15 -3.71
CA PRO A 199 -9.57 11.58 -2.34
C PRO A 199 -10.79 11.35 -1.44
N VAL A 200 -10.52 10.98 -0.18
CA VAL A 200 -11.53 10.88 0.88
C VAL A 200 -11.69 12.20 1.63
N HIS A 201 -10.76 13.14 1.47
CA HIS A 201 -10.81 14.48 2.04
C HIS A 201 -9.91 15.46 1.27
N CYS A 202 -10.24 16.74 1.32
CA CYS A 202 -9.48 17.83 0.71
C CYS A 202 -9.51 19.04 1.64
N GLY A 203 -8.35 19.65 1.90
CA GLY A 203 -8.23 20.80 2.78
C GLY A 203 -8.04 20.41 4.25
N ASP A 204 -8.72 21.11 5.16
CA ASP A 204 -8.40 21.12 6.60
C ASP A 204 -8.16 19.72 7.22
N PRO A 205 -6.92 19.38 7.64
CA PRO A 205 -6.59 18.08 8.23
C PRO A 205 -7.33 17.80 9.55
N SER A 206 -7.79 18.83 10.26
CA SER A 206 -8.49 18.68 11.54
C SER A 206 -9.80 17.89 11.39
N ALA A 207 -10.44 17.96 10.22
CA ALA A 207 -11.65 17.19 9.89
C ALA A 207 -11.40 15.67 9.74
N LEU A 208 -10.13 15.26 9.71
CA LEU A 208 -9.69 13.87 9.82
C LEU A 208 -9.09 13.55 11.21
N GLY A 209 -9.06 14.51 12.13
CA GLY A 209 -8.40 14.38 13.43
C GLY A 209 -6.87 14.47 13.35
N ILE A 210 -6.32 14.99 12.25
CA ILE A 210 -4.88 15.15 12.08
C ILE A 210 -4.50 16.56 12.57
N ALA A 211 -3.75 16.62 13.67
CA ALA A 211 -3.38 17.89 14.30
C ALA A 211 -2.12 18.54 13.69
N ASP A 212 -1.21 17.73 13.16
CA ASP A 212 0.10 18.19 12.67
C ASP A 212 0.55 17.34 11.47
N LEU A 213 0.65 17.97 10.29
CA LEU A 213 1.15 17.33 9.07
C LEU A 213 2.67 17.12 9.07
N GLY A 214 3.40 17.74 10.00
CA GLY A 214 4.84 17.50 10.19
C GLY A 214 5.14 16.19 10.92
N ARG A 215 4.13 15.47 11.40
CA ARG A 215 4.26 14.25 12.23
C ARG A 215 3.38 13.12 11.70
N PRO A 216 3.70 12.53 10.54
CA PRO A 216 2.95 11.38 10.03
C PRO A 216 3.12 10.15 10.94
N ASP A 217 2.09 9.31 10.99
CA ASP A 217 2.14 8.02 11.71
C ASP A 217 2.98 6.99 10.95
N PHE A 218 3.04 7.10 9.62
CA PHE A 218 3.90 6.30 8.75
C PHE A 218 4.48 7.14 7.61
N GLY A 219 5.68 6.78 7.14
CA GLY A 219 6.38 7.52 6.09
C GLY A 219 7.07 8.77 6.64
N ASP A 220 7.37 9.71 5.75
CA ASP A 220 8.17 10.89 6.06
C ASP A 220 7.34 12.17 5.87
N PRO A 221 7.52 13.22 6.70
CA PRO A 221 6.86 14.50 6.47
C PRO A 221 7.34 15.11 5.15
N VAL A 222 6.50 15.90 4.49
CA VAL A 222 6.82 16.55 3.21
C VAL A 222 6.72 18.06 3.34
N GLU A 223 7.60 18.78 2.66
CA GLU A 223 7.50 20.22 2.54
C GLU A 223 6.46 20.57 1.47
N ALA A 224 5.49 21.40 1.83
CA ALA A 224 4.44 21.90 0.94
C ALA A 224 4.76 23.34 0.51
N GLU A 225 4.30 23.74 -0.68
CA GLU A 225 4.33 25.14 -1.10
C GLU A 225 3.21 25.96 -0.41
N PRO A 226 3.34 27.29 -0.27
CA PRO A 226 2.41 28.11 0.51
C PRO A 226 0.92 27.95 0.19
N ASP A 227 0.59 27.63 -1.07
CA ASP A 227 -0.80 27.49 -1.55
C ASP A 227 -1.20 26.03 -1.81
N ASP A 228 -0.31 25.06 -1.57
CA ASP A 228 -0.64 23.65 -1.78
C ASP A 228 -1.79 23.24 -0.84
N ILE A 229 -2.82 22.62 -1.43
CA ILE A 229 -3.97 22.10 -0.70
C ILE A 229 -3.67 20.64 -0.34
N PRO A 230 -3.77 20.23 0.94
CA PRO A 230 -3.57 18.85 1.32
C PRO A 230 -4.76 18.01 0.85
N LEU A 231 -4.50 17.06 -0.04
CA LEU A 231 -5.46 16.05 -0.46
C LEU A 231 -5.14 14.73 0.23
N PHE A 232 -6.17 14.05 0.70
CA PHE A 232 -6.05 12.79 1.44
C PHE A 232 -6.75 11.69 0.67
N TRP A 233 -6.00 10.66 0.30
CA TRP A 233 -6.56 9.41 -0.22
C TRP A 233 -6.67 8.42 0.93
N ALA A 234 -7.51 7.40 0.80
CA ALA A 234 -7.45 6.28 1.73
C ALA A 234 -6.04 5.65 1.71
N CYS A 235 -5.75 4.58 2.42
CA CYS A 235 -4.45 3.91 2.26
C CYS A 235 -4.60 2.42 2.51
N GLY A 236 -3.88 1.61 1.74
CA GLY A 236 -3.81 0.16 1.91
C GLY A 236 -3.06 -0.29 3.18
N VAL A 237 -2.64 0.66 4.03
CA VAL A 237 -2.21 0.43 5.42
C VAL A 237 -3.40 0.40 6.39
N THR A 238 -4.62 0.79 5.96
CA THR A 238 -5.85 0.68 6.78
C THR A 238 -6.10 -0.73 7.32
N PRO A 239 -5.91 -1.82 6.56
CA PRO A 239 -5.94 -3.17 7.11
C PRO A 239 -4.94 -3.41 8.25
N GLN A 240 -3.75 -2.78 8.23
CA GLN A 240 -2.79 -2.88 9.34
C GLN A 240 -3.33 -2.20 10.59
N ALA A 241 -3.93 -1.02 10.45
CA ALA A 241 -4.60 -0.34 11.58
C ALA A 241 -5.77 -1.17 12.13
N ALA A 242 -6.52 -1.85 11.27
CA ALA A 242 -7.58 -2.78 11.69
C ALA A 242 -7.01 -4.00 12.43
N VAL A 243 -5.87 -4.56 11.99
CA VAL A 243 -5.14 -5.62 12.73
C VAL A 243 -4.74 -5.15 14.11
N MET A 244 -4.12 -3.97 14.22
CA MET A 244 -3.70 -3.42 15.52
C MET A 244 -4.90 -3.22 16.47
N ALA A 245 -6.01 -2.67 15.96
CA ALA A 245 -7.18 -2.38 16.77
C ALA A 245 -7.98 -3.63 17.15
N SER A 246 -8.11 -4.60 16.23
CA SER A 246 -8.95 -5.79 16.40
C SER A 246 -8.21 -6.98 17.02
N ARG A 247 -6.88 -6.90 17.06
CA ARG A 247 -5.98 -7.88 17.70
C ARG A 247 -6.25 -9.32 17.24
N PRO A 248 -6.21 -9.64 15.93
CA PRO A 248 -6.25 -11.03 15.51
C PRO A 248 -5.05 -11.78 16.11
N PRO A 249 -5.18 -13.09 16.38
CA PRO A 249 -4.12 -13.86 17.01
C PRO A 249 -2.86 -13.93 16.14
N PHE A 250 -3.02 -13.78 14.82
CA PHE A 250 -1.93 -13.79 13.88
C PHE A 250 -2.29 -13.02 12.60
N ALA A 251 -1.34 -12.29 12.03
CA ALA A 251 -1.43 -11.79 10.66
C ALA A 251 -0.02 -11.60 10.07
N ILE A 252 0.08 -11.60 8.75
CA ILE A 252 1.27 -11.16 8.01
C ILE A 252 0.85 -10.03 7.09
N THR A 253 1.63 -8.96 7.01
CA THR A 253 1.41 -7.89 6.02
C THR A 253 2.71 -7.55 5.33
N HIS A 254 2.63 -6.78 4.25
CA HIS A 254 3.80 -6.06 3.75
C HIS A 254 4.23 -4.95 4.73
N ALA A 255 5.50 -4.55 4.71
CA ALA A 255 5.93 -3.32 5.38
C ALA A 255 5.54 -2.08 4.53
N PRO A 256 5.14 -0.95 5.15
CA PRO A 256 4.77 0.25 4.39
C PRO A 256 5.85 0.67 3.37
N GLY A 257 5.42 0.92 2.13
CA GLY A 257 6.31 1.28 1.02
C GLY A 257 7.03 0.09 0.36
N GLN A 258 6.85 -1.15 0.85
CA GLN A 258 7.53 -2.36 0.35
C GLN A 258 6.51 -3.40 -0.13
N MET A 259 5.83 -3.08 -1.24
CA MET A 259 4.67 -3.83 -1.72
C MET A 259 5.04 -5.00 -2.64
N PHE A 260 4.05 -5.82 -2.97
CA PHE A 260 4.17 -6.87 -3.97
C PHE A 260 3.96 -6.30 -5.39
N LEU A 261 4.83 -6.66 -6.34
CA LEU A 261 4.69 -6.27 -7.75
C LEU A 261 3.96 -7.34 -8.55
N THR A 262 2.85 -6.95 -9.17
CA THR A 262 2.04 -7.82 -10.02
C THR A 262 2.50 -7.76 -11.49
N ASP A 263 2.04 -8.71 -12.29
CA ASP A 263 2.20 -8.68 -13.75
C ASP A 263 1.10 -7.82 -14.43
N ALA A 264 0.07 -7.41 -13.67
CA ALA A 264 -1.00 -6.54 -14.13
C ALA A 264 -0.48 -5.13 -14.43
N ARG A 265 -1.02 -4.52 -15.48
CA ARG A 265 -0.72 -3.14 -15.86
C ARG A 265 -1.66 -2.19 -15.15
N ASP A 266 -1.15 -1.04 -14.72
CA ASP A 266 -1.96 -0.01 -14.04
C ASP A 266 -3.17 0.41 -14.88
N GLN A 267 -3.00 0.49 -16.20
CA GLN A 267 -4.04 0.86 -17.16
C GLN A 267 -5.22 -0.12 -17.19
N GLN A 268 -5.05 -1.38 -16.79
CA GLN A 268 -6.14 -2.37 -16.76
C GLN A 268 -7.21 -2.03 -15.72
N TYR A 269 -6.86 -1.25 -14.70
CA TYR A 269 -7.78 -0.84 -13.62
C TYR A 269 -8.40 0.54 -13.84
N ARG A 270 -8.05 1.22 -14.94
CA ARG A 270 -8.62 2.52 -15.31
C ARG A 270 -9.98 2.31 -15.97
N ILE A 271 -11.02 2.95 -15.44
CA ILE A 271 -12.34 2.97 -16.06
C ILE A 271 -12.38 4.00 -17.21
N ALA A 272 -13.18 3.69 -18.23
CA ALA A 272 -13.39 4.53 -19.41
C ALA A 272 -14.28 5.75 -19.10
#